data_AF-A0A3M2ERJ3-F1
#
_entry.id   AF-A0A3M2ERJ3-F1
#
_cell.length_a   1.000
_cell.length_b   1.000
_cell.length_c   1.000
_cell.angle_alpha   90.00
_cell.angle_beta   90.00
_cell.angle_gamma   90.00
#
_symmetry.space_group_name_H-M   'P 1'
#
loop_
_entity.id
_entity.type
_entity.pdbx_description
1 polymer ?
#
loop_
_entity_poly.entity_id
_entity_poly.type
_entity_poly.pdbx_seq_one_letter_code
_entity_poly.pdbx_strand_id
1 'polypeptide(L)'
;MLQTVLEIGTQLQEALHTGDLNTLANLVARRGELLACLQSMPRPLTPTGQWQHLAANVQEQHHTLMTQLRRMESDLSQRLSNLSRYQQARQRYADPKTPGQQILHHHVHG
;
A
#
# COMPACT_ATOMS: atom_id res chain seq x y z
N MET A 1 13.59 4.39 -22.13
CA MET A 1 12.60 5.05 -21.24
C MET A 1 11.50 4.11 -20.77
N LEU A 2 10.70 3.47 -21.65
CA LEU A 2 9.72 2.46 -21.21
C LEU A 2 10.36 1.30 -20.42
N GLN A 3 11.55 0.86 -20.82
CA GLN A 3 12.32 -0.15 -20.08
C GLN A 3 12.66 0.30 -18.65
N THR A 4 13.10 1.54 -18.46
CA THR A 4 13.36 2.12 -17.13
C THR A 4 12.08 2.20 -16.30
N VAL A 5 10.93 2.51 -16.90
CA VAL A 5 9.63 2.48 -16.22
C VAL A 5 9.30 1.07 -15.72
N LEU A 6 9.60 0.04 -16.52
CA LEU A 6 9.44 -1.36 -16.12
C LEU A 6 10.37 -1.76 -14.98
N GLU A 7 11.65 -1.37 -15.04
CA GLU A 7 12.63 -1.66 -13.99
C GLU A 7 12.21 -1.04 -12.65
N ILE A 8 11.78 0.23 -12.64
CA ILE A 8 11.24 0.85 -11.43
C ILE A 8 9.98 0.14 -10.96
N GLY A 9 9.13 -0.32 -11.88
CA GLY A 9 7.95 -1.09 -11.51
C GLY A 9 8.29 -2.44 -10.86
N THR A 10 9.37 -3.11 -11.26
CA THR A 10 9.85 -4.32 -10.58
C THR A 10 10.36 -3.99 -9.18
N GLN A 11 11.08 -2.89 -9.01
CA GLN A 11 11.53 -2.43 -7.69
C GLN A 11 10.34 -2.04 -6.79
N LEU A 12 9.27 -1.46 -7.36
CA LEU A 12 8.04 -1.18 -6.63
C LEU A 12 7.36 -2.46 -6.14
N GLN A 13 7.34 -3.52 -6.95
CA GLN A 13 6.80 -4.81 -6.53
C GLN A 13 7.59 -5.39 -5.35
N GLU A 14 8.91 -5.28 -5.36
CA GLU A 14 9.78 -5.70 -4.25
C GLU A 14 9.53 -4.87 -2.98
N ALA A 15 9.44 -3.54 -3.11
CA ALA A 15 9.14 -2.66 -1.97
C ALA A 15 7.75 -2.95 -1.38
N LEU A 16 6.76 -3.25 -2.22
CA LEU A 16 5.42 -3.70 -1.78
C LEU A 16 5.47 -5.04 -1.06
N HIS A 17 6.32 -5.96 -1.51
CA HIS A 17 6.47 -7.28 -0.91
C HIS A 17 7.14 -7.22 0.46
N THR A 18 8.21 -6.42 0.58
CA THR A 18 8.99 -6.24 1.81
C THR A 18 8.35 -5.28 2.81
N GLY A 19 7.38 -4.47 2.37
CA GLY A 19 6.72 -3.46 3.21
C GLY A 19 7.58 -2.22 3.45
N ASP A 20 8.63 -1.99 2.65
CA ASP A 20 9.47 -0.79 2.75
C ASP A 20 8.74 0.42 2.15
N LEU A 21 7.95 1.10 3.00
CA LEU A 21 7.14 2.25 2.60
C LEU A 21 7.98 3.47 2.18
N ASN A 22 9.20 3.62 2.69
CA ASN A 22 10.08 4.74 2.34
C ASN A 22 10.61 4.55 0.91
N THR A 23 11.13 3.36 0.62
CA THR A 23 11.57 3.01 -0.73
C THR A 23 10.40 3.05 -1.71
N LEU A 24 9.23 2.55 -1.29
CA LEU A 24 8.02 2.61 -2.10
C LEU A 24 7.67 4.04 -2.52
N ALA A 25 7.63 4.99 -1.58
CA ALA A 25 7.29 6.38 -1.87
C ALA A 25 8.27 7.03 -2.85
N ASN A 26 9.58 6.80 -2.65
CA ASN A 26 10.62 7.30 -3.55
C ASN A 26 10.48 6.74 -4.97
N LEU A 27 10.23 5.44 -5.10
CA LEU A 27 10.07 4.78 -6.39
C LEU A 27 8.78 5.22 -7.11
N VAL A 28 7.68 5.45 -6.38
CA VAL A 28 6.43 5.98 -6.97
C VAL A 28 6.65 7.36 -7.57
N ALA A 29 7.31 8.26 -6.82
CA ALA A 29 7.63 9.60 -7.30
C ALA A 29 8.50 9.55 -8.58
N ARG A 30 9.58 8.76 -8.54
CA ARG A 30 10.50 8.61 -9.69
C ARG A 30 9.81 7.99 -10.91
N ARG A 31 8.91 7.01 -10.71
CA ARG A 31 8.11 6.44 -11.81
C ARG A 31 7.15 7.47 -12.37
N GLY A 32 6.55 8.31 -11.52
CA GLY A 32 5.67 9.41 -11.91
C GLY A 32 6.38 10.43 -12.80
N GLU A 33 7.60 10.84 -12.45
CA GLU A 33 8.43 11.75 -13.25
C GLU A 33 8.73 11.18 -14.64
N LEU A 34 9.10 9.89 -14.74
CA LEU A 34 9.34 9.24 -16.02
C LEU A 34 8.08 9.15 -16.88
N LEU A 35 6.92 8.89 -16.26
CA LEU A 35 5.64 8.86 -16.97
C LEU A 35 5.23 10.25 -17.45
N ALA A 36 5.44 11.30 -16.66
CA ALA A 36 5.22 12.68 -17.09
C ALA A 36 6.14 13.06 -18.26
N CYS A 37 7.40 12.63 -18.22
CA CYS A 37 8.34 12.80 -19.33
C CYS A 37 7.83 12.09 -20.60
N LEU A 38 7.41 10.83 -20.49
CA LEU A 38 6.81 10.06 -21.60
C LEU A 38 5.54 10.71 -22.17
N GLN A 39 4.71 11.32 -21.32
CA GLN A 39 3.50 12.04 -21.77
C GLN A 39 3.83 13.28 -22.60
N SER A 40 4.96 13.94 -22.31
CA SER A 40 5.43 15.11 -23.07
C SER A 40 6.10 14.75 -24.40
N MET A 41 6.45 13.47 -24.61
CA MET A 41 7.10 13.02 -25.84
C MET A 41 6.08 12.71 -26.94
N PRO A 42 6.38 13.07 -28.20
CA PRO A 42 5.55 12.64 -29.32
C PRO A 42 5.55 11.11 -29.42
N ARG A 43 4.38 10.53 -29.65
CA ARG A 43 4.30 9.10 -29.96
C ARG A 43 5.09 8.82 -31.24
N PRO A 44 5.85 7.72 -31.30
CA PRO A 44 6.55 7.34 -32.53
C PRO A 44 5.52 7.11 -33.64
N LEU A 45 5.78 7.72 -34.81
CA LEU A 45 4.91 7.62 -35.98
C LEU A 45 4.81 6.17 -36.50
N THR A 46 5.89 5.41 -36.36
CA THR A 46 5.99 3.99 -36.69
C THR A 46 6.59 3.22 -35.51
N PRO A 47 5.77 2.79 -34.54
CA PRO A 47 6.26 2.05 -33.38
C PRO A 47 6.77 0.68 -33.79
N THR A 48 8.02 0.38 -33.42
CA THR A 48 8.61 -0.96 -33.61
C THR A 48 7.87 -2.00 -32.78
N GLY A 49 7.93 -3.27 -33.17
CA GLY A 49 7.32 -4.36 -32.38
C GLY A 49 7.85 -4.41 -30.94
N GLN A 50 9.14 -4.12 -30.75
CA GLN A 50 9.75 -4.00 -29.42
C GLN A 50 9.11 -2.87 -28.59
N TRP A 51 8.87 -1.70 -29.20
CA TRP A 51 8.23 -0.58 -28.52
C TRP A 51 6.81 -0.94 -28.07
N GLN A 52 6.04 -1.59 -28.95
CA GLN A 52 4.66 -2.01 -28.65
C GLN A 52 4.63 -3.03 -27.50
N HIS A 53 5.54 -4.00 -27.51
CA HIS A 53 5.67 -4.98 -26.44
C HIS A 53 6.03 -4.33 -25.11
N LEU A 54 6.99 -3.39 -25.11
CA LEU A 54 7.35 -2.64 -23.90
C LEU A 54 6.16 -1.80 -23.38
N ALA A 55 5.39 -1.17 -24.26
CA ALA A 55 4.22 -0.39 -23.88
C ALA A 55 3.12 -1.28 -23.24
N ALA A 56 2.86 -2.45 -23.83
CA ALA A 56 1.92 -3.43 -23.27
C ALA A 56 2.35 -3.89 -21.87
N ASN A 57 3.64 -4.22 -21.70
CA ASN A 57 4.18 -4.62 -20.40
C ASN A 57 4.06 -3.50 -19.35
N VAL A 58 4.27 -2.24 -19.73
CA VAL A 58 4.13 -1.09 -18.81
C VAL A 58 2.68 -0.96 -18.33
N GLN A 59 1.72 -1.18 -19.23
CA GLN A 59 0.29 -1.13 -18.91
C GLN A 59 -0.12 -2.28 -17.98
N GLU A 60 0.29 -3.50 -18.28
CA GLU A 60 0.02 -4.67 -17.44
C GLU A 60 0.64 -4.52 -16.04
N GLN A 61 1.92 -4.14 -15.98
CA GLN A 61 2.62 -3.92 -14.71
C GLN A 61 1.94 -2.83 -13.87
N HIS A 62 1.43 -1.76 -14.50
CA HIS A 62 0.70 -0.72 -13.80
C HIS A 62 -0.58 -1.26 -13.15
N HIS A 63 -1.35 -2.09 -13.85
CA HIS A 63 -2.55 -2.71 -13.30
C HIS A 63 -2.23 -3.61 -12.08
N THR A 64 -1.16 -4.40 -12.19
CA THR A 64 -0.69 -5.26 -11.09
C THR A 64 -0.27 -4.44 -9.87
N LEU A 65 0.55 -3.40 -10.07
CA LEU A 65 1.00 -2.49 -9.00
C LEU A 65 -0.18 -1.80 -8.29
N MET A 66 -1.17 -1.32 -9.06
CA MET A 66 -2.38 -0.70 -8.49
C MET A 66 -3.17 -1.69 -7.62
N THR A 67 -3.29 -2.93 -8.06
CA THR A 67 -3.96 -3.98 -7.29
C THR A 67 -3.22 -4.28 -5.99
N GLN A 68 -1.90 -4.37 -6.03
CA GLN A 68 -1.07 -4.60 -4.84
C GLN A 68 -1.13 -3.43 -3.85
N LEU A 69 -1.06 -2.18 -4.33
CA LEU A 69 -1.19 -0.98 -3.50
C LEU A 69 -2.53 -0.94 -2.76
N ARG A 70 -3.64 -1.22 -3.46
CA ARG A 70 -4.97 -1.28 -2.84
C ARG A 70 -5.08 -2.35 -1.76
N ARG A 71 -4.45 -3.52 -1.98
CA ARG A 71 -4.39 -4.58 -0.96
C ARG A 71 -3.63 -4.13 0.27
N MET A 72 -2.47 -3.48 0.07
CA MET A 72 -1.68 -2.94 1.17
C MET A 72 -2.44 -1.85 1.94
N GLU A 73 -3.12 -0.94 1.25
CA GLU A 73 -3.98 0.09 1.85
C GLU A 73 -5.08 -0.54 2.73
N SER A 74 -5.74 -1.59 2.23
CA SER A 74 -6.75 -2.32 2.99
C SER A 74 -6.16 -2.99 4.24
N ASP A 75 -4.97 -3.60 4.14
CA ASP A 75 -4.30 -4.25 5.29
C ASP A 75 -3.89 -3.22 6.35
N LEU A 76 -3.29 -2.10 5.93
CA LEU A 76 -2.91 -1.01 6.83
C LEU A 76 -4.14 -0.40 7.53
N SER A 77 -5.23 -0.19 6.81
CA SER A 77 -6.49 0.31 7.37
C SER A 77 -7.07 -0.63 8.43
N GLN A 78 -7.00 -1.94 8.19
CA GLN A 78 -7.45 -2.95 9.16
C GLN A 78 -6.55 -2.96 10.41
N ARG A 79 -5.23 -2.86 10.24
CA ARG A 79 -4.28 -2.76 11.35
C ARG A 79 -4.52 -1.51 12.21
N LEU A 80 -4.72 -0.36 11.58
CA LEU A 80 -5.04 0.89 12.29
C LEU A 80 -6.36 0.77 13.06
N SER A 81 -7.38 0.15 12.47
CA SER A 81 -8.64 -0.12 13.15
C SER A 81 -8.46 -1.02 14.38
N ASN A 82 -7.59 -2.02 14.31
CA ASN A 82 -7.25 -2.87 15.46
C ASN A 82 -6.54 -2.11 16.57
N LEU A 83 -5.59 -1.23 16.22
CA LEU A 83 -4.90 -0.38 17.19
C LEU A 83 -5.85 0.61 17.87
N SER A 84 -6.77 1.21 17.12
CA SER A 84 -7.81 2.09 17.65
C SER A 84 -8.72 1.35 18.65
N ARG A 85 -9.15 0.13 18.31
CA ARG A 85 -9.91 -0.74 19.24
C ARG A 85 -9.15 -1.03 20.52
N TYR A 86 -7.84 -1.29 20.44
CA TYR A 86 -7.01 -1.49 21.62
C TYR A 86 -6.96 -0.23 22.50
N GLN A 87 -6.78 0.95 21.91
CA GLN A 87 -6.80 2.21 22.65
C GLN A 87 -8.14 2.44 23.37
N GLN A 88 -9.26 2.19 22.68
CA GLN A 88 -10.59 2.28 23.26
C GLN A 88 -10.81 1.27 24.39
N ALA A 89 -10.38 0.02 24.22
CA ALA A 89 -10.45 -0.99 25.27
C ALA A 89 -9.63 -0.57 26.49
N ARG A 90 -8.39 -0.14 26.30
CA ARG A 90 -7.53 0.36 27.37
C ARG A 90 -8.15 1.54 28.12
N GLN A 91 -8.75 2.50 27.40
CA GLN A 91 -9.45 3.63 28.02
C GLN A 91 -10.64 3.17 28.87
N ARG A 92 -11.45 2.23 28.35
CA ARG A 92 -12.56 1.65 29.13
C ARG A 92 -12.06 0.92 30.38
N TYR A 93 -11.02 0.09 30.30
CA TYR A 93 -10.52 -0.62 31.49
C TYR A 93 -9.75 0.28 32.47
N ALA A 94 -9.19 1.41 32.01
CA ALA A 94 -8.51 2.38 32.86
C ALA A 94 -9.46 3.41 33.49
N ASP A 95 -10.69 3.57 32.97
CA ASP A 95 -11.71 4.43 33.57
C ASP A 95 -12.28 3.75 34.83
N PRO A 96 -12.09 4.33 36.03
CA PRO A 96 -12.59 3.77 37.29
C PRO A 96 -14.12 3.71 37.38
N LYS A 97 -14.86 4.31 36.43
CA LYS A 97 -16.32 4.24 36.35
C LYS A 97 -16.84 3.14 35.43
N THR A 98 -15.97 2.38 34.75
CA THR A 98 -16.43 1.31 33.86
C THR A 98 -16.92 0.12 34.71
N PRO A 99 -18.19 -0.30 34.56
CA PRO A 99 -18.76 -1.38 35.37
C PRO A 99 -18.20 -2.72 34.90
N GLY A 100 -16.99 -3.04 35.38
CA GLY A 100 -16.32 -4.33 35.21
C GLY A 100 -15.68 -4.84 36.51
N GLN A 101 -15.51 -3.98 37.52
CA GLN A 101 -15.01 -4.40 38.84
C GLN A 101 -16.07 -5.12 39.70
N GLN A 102 -17.34 -5.12 39.32
CA GLN A 102 -18.40 -5.82 40.07
C GLN A 102 -18.52 -7.32 39.71
N ILE A 103 -17.89 -7.80 38.64
CA ILE A 103 -18.06 -9.20 38.20
C ILE A 103 -17.12 -10.16 38.97
N LEU A 104 -16.07 -9.67 39.63
CA LEU A 104 -15.13 -10.51 40.40
C LEU A 104 -15.48 -10.68 41.89
N HIS A 105 -16.42 -9.91 42.45
CA HIS A 105 -16.75 -9.98 43.87
C HIS A 105 -18.02 -10.80 44.20
N HIS A 106 -18.69 -11.40 43.22
CA HIS A 106 -19.95 -12.13 43.43
C HIS A 106 -19.81 -13.67 43.31
N HIS A 107 -18.59 -14.21 43.38
CA HIS A 107 -18.34 -15.67 43.34
C HIS A 107 -17.40 -16.18 44.44
N VAL A 108 -17.33 -15.46 45.55
CA VAL A 108 -16.74 -15.98 46.80
C VAL A 108 -17.70 -15.66 47.93
N HIS A 109 -18.76 -16.45 48.05
CA HIS A 109 -19.55 -16.76 49.27
C HIS A 109 -20.90 -17.33 48.83
N GLY A 110 -21.02 -18.65 48.91
CA GLY A 110 -22.21 -19.44 48.61
C GLY A 110 -21.86 -20.91 48.65
#